data_AF-A0A536HYL8-F1
#
_entry.id   AF-A0A536HYL8-F1
#
_cell.length_a   1.000
_cell.length_b   1.000
_cell.length_c   1.000
_cell.angle_alpha   90.00
_cell.angle_beta   90.00
_cell.angle_gamma   90.00
#
_symmetry.space_group_name_H-M   'P 1'
#
loop_
_entity.id
_entity.type
_entity.pdbx_description
1 polymer ?
#
loop_
_entity_poly.entity_id
_entity_poly.type
_entity_poly.pdbx_seq_one_letter_code
_entity_poly.pdbx_strand_id
1 'polypeptide(L)'
;MYQAIQQETQRTTLRVIATRAQDAKRKLSLYALDRVLWALEELNLAERTVVPRHLVEQLRAFGVPYAPDIKIPDLIELVFTAQEEFMNVEPDEINRVPTIEELEVYFEQSRVA
;
A
#
# COMPACT_ATOMS: atom_id res chain seq x y z
N MET A 1 -22.40 31.99 -2.72
CA MET A 1 -22.25 31.09 -1.56
C MET A 1 -22.65 29.65 -1.86
N TYR A 2 -23.89 29.35 -2.24
CA TYR A 2 -24.35 27.96 -2.46
C TYR A 2 -23.54 27.14 -3.50
N GLN A 3 -23.17 27.74 -4.63
CA GLN A 3 -22.36 27.04 -5.65
C GLN A 3 -20.93 26.72 -5.19
N ALA A 4 -20.32 27.58 -4.37
CA ALA A 4 -18.97 27.37 -3.85
C ALA A 4 -18.95 26.18 -2.86
N ILE A 5 -19.94 26.13 -1.95
CA ILE A 5 -20.09 25.04 -0.98
C ILE A 5 -20.33 23.69 -1.68
N GLN A 6 -21.10 23.67 -2.77
CA GLN A 6 -21.33 22.43 -3.54
C GLN A 6 -20.08 21.95 -4.27
N GLN A 7 -19.31 22.86 -4.89
CA GLN A 7 -18.05 22.50 -5.56
C GLN A 7 -16.99 22.00 -4.57
N GLU A 8 -16.91 22.61 -3.40
CA GLU A 8 -16.00 22.21 -2.33
C GLU A 8 -16.39 20.84 -1.75
N THR A 9 -17.68 20.61 -1.52
CA THR A 9 -18.20 19.30 -1.09
C THR A 9 -17.87 18.20 -2.10
N GLN A 10 -18.07 18.46 -3.40
CA GLN A 10 -17.74 17.50 -4.47
C GLN A 10 -16.24 17.18 -4.52
N ARG A 11 -15.37 18.19 -4.36
CA ARG A 11 -13.91 17.99 -4.29
C ARG A 11 -13.51 17.14 -3.10
N THR A 12 -14.11 17.37 -1.93
CA THR A 12 -13.87 16.56 -0.73
C THR A 12 -14.32 15.12 -0.91
N THR A 13 -15.51 14.89 -1.48
CA THR A 13 -15.99 13.52 -1.77
C THR A 13 -15.07 12.79 -2.74
N LEU A 14 -14.62 13.44 -3.82
CA LEU A 14 -13.68 12.84 -4.78
C LEU A 14 -12.34 12.49 -4.14
N ARG A 15 -11.81 13.36 -3.27
CA ARG A 15 -10.58 13.09 -2.51
C ARG A 15 -10.74 11.87 -1.60
N VAL A 16 -11.82 11.78 -0.84
CA VAL A 16 -12.10 10.63 0.03
C VAL A 16 -12.20 9.32 -0.76
N ILE A 17 -12.87 9.34 -1.92
CA ILE A 17 -12.97 8.16 -2.79
C ILE A 17 -11.60 7.77 -3.33
N ALA A 18 -10.79 8.74 -3.78
CA ALA A 18 -9.45 8.50 -4.30
C ALA A 18 -8.53 7.90 -3.23
N THR A 19 -8.51 8.45 -2.01
CA THR A 19 -7.74 7.91 -0.88
C THR A 19 -8.17 6.48 -0.55
N ARG A 20 -9.47 6.20 -0.47
CA ARG A 20 -9.98 4.83 -0.22
C ARG A 20 -9.59 3.86 -1.33
N ALA A 21 -9.63 4.29 -2.59
CA ALA A 21 -9.22 3.47 -3.72
C ALA A 21 -7.72 3.16 -3.68
N GLN A 22 -6.89 4.14 -3.29
CA GLN A 22 -5.45 3.96 -3.10
C GLN A 22 -5.15 2.99 -1.94
N ASP A 23 -5.84 3.13 -0.80
CA ASP A 23 -5.73 2.19 0.33
C ASP A 23 -6.13 0.77 -0.06
N ALA A 24 -7.23 0.61 -0.80
CA ALA A 24 -7.68 -0.68 -1.29
C ALA A 24 -6.66 -1.31 -2.24
N LYS A 25 -6.10 -0.53 -3.17
CA LYS A 25 -5.04 -0.97 -4.07
C LYS A 25 -3.81 -1.42 -3.28
N ARG A 26 -3.36 -0.66 -2.28
CA ARG A 26 -2.23 -1.02 -1.41
C ARG A 26 -2.45 -2.35 -0.70
N LYS A 27 -3.63 -2.54 -0.08
CA LYS A 27 -3.99 -3.80 0.59
C LYS A 27 -3.96 -4.97 -0.40
N LEU A 28 -4.56 -4.80 -1.58
CA LEU A 28 -4.56 -5.84 -2.61
C LEU A 28 -3.14 -6.19 -3.09
N SER A 29 -2.27 -5.20 -3.27
CA SER A 29 -0.86 -5.42 -3.61
C SER A 29 -0.14 -6.23 -2.53
N LEU A 30 -0.33 -5.89 -1.24
CA LEU A 30 0.24 -6.64 -0.13
C LEU A 30 -0.22 -8.10 -0.12
N TYR A 31 -1.53 -8.33 -0.26
CA TYR A 31 -2.09 -9.69 -0.33
C TYR A 31 -1.54 -10.50 -1.52
N ALA A 32 -1.32 -9.85 -2.66
CA ALA A 32 -0.78 -10.51 -3.84
C ALA A 32 0.71 -10.87 -3.65
N LEU A 33 1.50 -9.94 -3.10
CA LEU A 33 2.92 -10.20 -2.77
C LEU A 33 3.08 -11.29 -1.70
N ASP A 34 2.21 -11.32 -0.68
CA ASP A 34 2.21 -12.36 0.36
C ASP A 34 1.98 -13.76 -0.23
N ARG A 35 1.06 -13.89 -1.20
CA ARG A 35 0.86 -15.16 -1.92
C ARG A 35 2.08 -15.58 -2.74
N VAL A 36 2.77 -14.61 -3.36
CA VAL A 36 4.01 -14.89 -4.10
C VAL A 36 5.10 -15.36 -3.12
N LEU A 37 5.21 -14.70 -1.97
CA LEU A 37 6.14 -15.08 -0.90
C LEU A 37 5.92 -16.53 -0.46
N TRP A 38 4.68 -16.89 -0.10
CA TRP A 38 4.34 -18.26 0.31
C TRP A 38 4.71 -19.29 -0.75
N ALA A 39 4.41 -19.00 -2.03
CA ALA A 39 4.74 -19.93 -3.11
C ALA A 39 6.26 -20.10 -3.29
N LEU A 40 7.05 -19.03 -3.11
CA LEU A 40 8.51 -19.13 -3.16
C LEU A 40 9.06 -19.88 -1.94
N GLU A 41 8.50 -19.69 -0.76
CA GLU A 41 8.88 -20.43 0.45
C GLU A 41 8.61 -21.93 0.31
N GLU A 42 7.45 -22.31 -0.25
CA GLU A 42 7.13 -23.71 -0.54
C GLU A 42 8.14 -24.32 -1.52
N LEU A 43 8.51 -23.59 -2.57
CA LEU A 43 9.52 -24.04 -3.53
C LEU A 43 10.90 -24.20 -2.87
N ASN A 44 11.28 -23.26 -1.99
CA ASN A 44 12.53 -23.31 -1.26
C ASN A 44 12.58 -24.50 -0.30
N LEU A 45 11.49 -24.75 0.44
CA LEU A 45 11.36 -25.89 1.35
C LEU A 45 11.43 -27.23 0.60
N ALA A 46 10.90 -27.28 -0.63
CA ALA A 46 10.99 -28.44 -1.51
C ALA A 46 12.31 -28.51 -2.31
N GLU A 47 13.31 -27.70 -1.97
CA GLU A 47 14.62 -27.60 -2.63
C GLU A 47 14.53 -27.45 -4.16
N ARG A 48 13.48 -26.77 -4.64
CA ARG A 48 13.30 -26.50 -6.07
C ARG A 48 14.28 -25.42 -6.52
N THR A 49 14.76 -25.57 -7.74
CA THR A 49 15.67 -24.60 -8.37
C THR A 49 15.02 -23.82 -9.51
N VAL A 50 13.79 -24.18 -9.88
CA VAL A 50 13.06 -23.60 -11.00
C VAL A 50 11.79 -22.94 -10.49
N VAL A 51 11.65 -21.64 -10.80
CA VAL A 51 10.45 -20.88 -10.48
C VAL A 51 9.42 -21.05 -11.60
N PRO A 52 8.18 -21.46 -11.28
CA PRO A 52 7.10 -21.57 -12.25
C PRO A 52 6.84 -20.24 -12.98
N ARG A 53 6.51 -20.34 -14.28
CA ARG A 53 6.26 -19.17 -15.14
C ARG A 53 5.23 -18.19 -14.56
N HIS A 54 4.15 -18.68 -13.97
CA HIS A 54 3.10 -17.84 -13.41
C HIS A 54 3.58 -17.01 -12.20
N LEU A 55 4.58 -17.48 -11.43
CA LEU A 55 5.21 -16.70 -10.37
C LEU A 55 6.16 -15.66 -10.96
N VAL A 56 6.91 -16.00 -12.00
CA VAL A 56 7.78 -15.05 -12.72
C VAL A 56 6.96 -13.88 -13.29
N GLU A 57 5.80 -14.15 -13.86
CA GLU A 57 4.89 -13.12 -14.37
C GLU A 57 4.37 -12.21 -13.25
N GLN A 58 4.05 -12.77 -12.08
CA GLN A 58 3.65 -11.99 -10.90
C GLN A 58 4.79 -11.15 -10.34
N LEU A 59 5.99 -11.72 -10.18
CA LEU A 59 7.19 -10.99 -9.73
C LEU A 59 7.43 -9.76 -10.61
N ARG A 60 7.39 -9.93 -11.94
CA ARG A 60 7.54 -8.82 -12.90
C ARG A 60 6.41 -7.80 -12.80
N ALA A 61 5.17 -8.23 -12.55
CA ALA A 61 4.05 -7.31 -12.37
C ALA A 61 4.22 -6.38 -11.16
N PHE A 62 4.95 -6.85 -10.14
CA PHE A 62 5.31 -6.06 -8.95
C PHE A 62 6.70 -5.40 -9.05
N GLY A 63 7.34 -5.44 -10.22
CA GLY A 63 8.67 -4.83 -10.41
C GLY A 63 9.82 -5.60 -9.76
N VAL A 64 9.57 -6.81 -9.24
CA VAL A 64 10.62 -7.66 -8.66
C VAL A 64 11.45 -8.27 -9.80
N PRO A 65 12.77 -8.01 -9.84
CA PRO A 65 13.63 -8.53 -10.90
C PRO A 65 13.75 -10.05 -10.81
N TYR A 66 13.70 -10.71 -11.96
CA TYR A 66 13.85 -12.16 -12.06
C TYR A 66 14.83 -12.53 -13.17
N ALA A 67 15.81 -13.36 -12.83
CA ALA A 67 16.73 -14.01 -13.75
C ALA A 67 16.69 -15.54 -13.51
N PRO A 68 16.90 -16.40 -14.52
CA PRO A 68 16.80 -17.85 -14.34
C PRO A 68 17.81 -18.47 -13.36
N ASP A 69 18.91 -17.78 -13.08
CA ASP A 69 20.03 -18.21 -12.24
C ASP A 69 19.94 -17.71 -10.78
N ILE A 70 19.02 -16.77 -10.49
CA ILE A 70 18.79 -16.27 -9.15
C ILE A 70 18.32 -17.38 -8.21
N LYS A 71 18.76 -17.36 -6.95
CA LYS A 71 18.31 -18.35 -5.96
C LYS A 71 16.95 -17.96 -5.41
N ILE A 72 16.13 -18.96 -5.09
CA ILE A 72 14.80 -18.73 -4.50
C ILE A 72 14.88 -17.94 -3.18
N PRO A 73 15.83 -18.19 -2.27
CA PRO A 73 16.04 -17.32 -1.11
C PRO A 73 16.25 -15.85 -1.46
N ASP A 74 17.07 -15.55 -2.48
CA ASP A 74 17.31 -14.17 -2.90
C ASP A 74 16.03 -13.53 -3.47
N LEU A 75 15.18 -14.30 -4.16
CA LEU A 75 13.87 -13.82 -4.61
C LEU A 75 12.92 -13.53 -3.46
N ILE A 76 12.95 -14.32 -2.39
CA ILE A 76 12.14 -14.08 -1.19
C ILE A 76 12.53 -12.72 -0.57
N GLU A 77 13.82 -12.43 -0.44
CA GLU A 77 14.31 -11.14 0.05
C GLU A 77 13.88 -9.95 -0.84
N LEU A 78 13.90 -10.14 -2.16
CA LEU A 78 13.43 -9.11 -3.09
C LEU A 78 11.91 -8.88 -2.99
N VAL A 79 11.13 -9.93 -2.73
CA VAL A 79 9.68 -9.81 -2.49
C VAL A 79 9.41 -9.10 -1.17
N PHE A 80 10.17 -9.38 -0.10
CA PHE A 80 10.07 -8.63 1.15
C PHE A 80 10.36 -7.15 0.94
N THR A 81 11.41 -6.82 0.20
CA THR A 81 11.75 -5.43 -0.16
C THR A 81 10.58 -4.75 -0.89
N ALA A 82 9.95 -5.45 -1.84
CA ALA A 82 8.78 -4.93 -2.53
C ALA A 82 7.55 -4.76 -1.61
N GLN A 83 7.38 -5.62 -0.60
CA GLN A 83 6.30 -5.47 0.40
C GLN A 83 6.50 -4.24 1.28
N GLU A 84 7.74 -3.92 1.67
CA GLU A 84 8.05 -2.76 2.51
C GLU A 84 7.57 -1.43 1.91
N GLU A 85 7.62 -1.29 0.58
CA GLU A 85 7.09 -0.11 -0.13
C GLU A 85 5.60 0.13 0.15
N PHE A 86 4.83 -0.94 0.39
CA PHE A 86 3.41 -0.87 0.69
C PHE A 86 3.11 -0.82 2.19
N MET A 87 4.07 -1.15 3.06
CA MET A 87 3.91 -1.09 4.52
C MET A 87 4.26 0.28 5.10
N ASN A 88 5.30 0.93 4.57
CA ASN A 88 5.86 2.17 5.13
C ASN A 88 5.18 3.45 4.61
N VAL A 89 3.85 3.45 4.50
CA VAL A 89 3.10 4.60 3.97
C VAL A 89 2.47 5.38 5.12
N GLU A 90 2.88 6.64 5.30
CA GLU A 90 2.23 7.55 6.25
C GLU A 90 0.74 7.70 5.93
N PRO A 91 -0.15 7.73 6.94
CA PRO A 91 -1.57 7.96 6.72
C PRO A 91 -1.78 9.34 6.09
N ASP A 92 -2.51 9.40 4.97
CA ASP A 92 -2.96 10.66 4.37
C ASP A 92 -3.59 11.58 5.44
N GLU A 93 -3.34 12.88 5.38
CA GLU A 93 -3.89 13.88 6.32
C GLU A 93 -5.42 13.76 6.52
N ILE A 94 -6.14 13.29 5.50
CA ILE A 94 -7.59 13.07 5.54
C ILE A 94 -8.00 11.96 6.53
N ASN A 95 -7.15 10.97 6.73
CA ASN A 95 -7.35 9.84 7.65
C ASN A 95 -6.51 9.98 8.93
N ARG A 96 -5.73 11.06 9.07
CA ARG A 96 -4.92 11.33 10.26
C ARG A 96 -5.84 11.73 11.42
N VAL A 97 -5.62 11.11 12.57
CA VAL A 97 -6.24 11.57 13.83
C VAL A 97 -5.51 12.86 14.24
N PRO A 98 -6.22 13.97 14.46
CA PRO A 98 -5.61 15.22 14.92
C PRO A 98 -4.85 15.00 16.23
N THR A 99 -3.73 15.70 16.42
CA THR A 99 -3.00 15.64 17.69
C THR A 99 -3.79 16.36 18.79
N ILE A 100 -3.46 16.07 20.05
CA ILE A 100 -4.08 16.75 21.20
C ILE A 100 -3.88 18.27 21.09
N GLU A 101 -2.70 18.72 20.66
CA GLU A 101 -2.38 20.15 20.49
C GLU A 101 -3.23 20.80 19.38
N GLU A 102 -3.44 20.10 18.26
CA GLU A 102 -4.31 20.58 17.16
C GLU A 102 -5.78 20.67 17.61
N LEU A 103 -6.23 19.72 18.44
CA LEU A 103 -7.58 19.74 19.02
C LEU A 103 -7.75 20.90 20.00
N GLU A 104 -6.76 21.15 20.87
CA GLU A 104 -6.78 22.28 21.82
C GLU A 104 -6.93 23.62 21.09
N VAL A 105 -6.13 23.86 20.04
CA VAL A 105 -6.23 25.07 19.20
C VAL A 105 -7.62 25.21 18.58
N TYR A 106 -8.21 24.13 18.08
CA TYR A 106 -9.56 24.14 17.49
C TYR A 106 -10.65 24.48 18.52
N PHE A 107 -10.56 23.92 19.73
CA PHE A 107 -11.50 24.22 20.81
C PHE A 107 -11.35 25.65 21.34
N GLU A 108 -10.13 26.18 21.35
CA GLU A 108 -9.86 27.55 21.79
C GLU A 108 -10.38 28.57 20.78
N GLN A 109 -10.21 28.32 19.47
CA GLN A 109 -10.78 29.14 18.41
C GLN A 109 -12.32 29.11 18.40
N SER A 110 -12.93 27.95 18.67
CA SER A 110 -14.39 27.82 18.73
C SER A 110 -15.03 28.51 19.94
N ARG A 111 -14.25 28.84 20.98
CA ARG A 111 -14.72 29.53 22.19
C ARG A 111 -14.77 31.06 22.06
N VAL A 112 -14.10 31.63 21.06
CA VAL A 112 -14.00 33.09 20.85
C VAL A 112 -14.93 33.57 19.72
N ALA A 113 -15.62 32.64 19.04
CA ALA A 113 -16.58 32.90 17.97
C ALA A 113 -18.02 33.10 18.49
#